data_AF-A0A814YBH9-F1
#
_entry.id   AF-A0A814YBH9-F1
#
_cell.length_a   1.000
_cell.length_b   1.000
_cell.length_c   1.000
_cell.angle_alpha   90.00
_cell.angle_beta   90.00
_cell.angle_gamma   90.00
#
_symmetry.space_group_name_H-M   'P 1'
#
loop_
_entity.id
_entity.type
_entity.pdbx_description
1 polymer ?
#
loop_
_entity_poly.entity_id
_entity_poly.type
_entity_poly.pdbx_seq_one_letter_code
_entity_poly.pdbx_strand_id
1 'polypeptide(L)'
;MRILQKLNLLDEILGVNNPGTHFTVFNNDFTPLIEFRSPSVEGLPQLTLCIARSKLHDILNKNVPSSITVHWNRGITSAEELEDGKVLVTLMDGHQEKCDLLIHELRFAGPISIVARTRPLNKPSPPLDTTWGGVLADNGHFLFIAPTDQTSAFWSVSYLSETPCEPKHVGTMSEAKIEQVLLGAEQRLRPFGEPIPTLFKETLHSSIAVKQRQRHGAHQESWFSDFYR
;
A
#
# COMPACT_ATOMS: atom_id res chain seq x y z
N MET A 1 -11.33 5.66 -10.73
CA MET A 1 -12.65 5.44 -11.36
C MET A 1 -12.65 5.65 -12.88
N ARG A 2 -12.48 6.87 -13.41
CA ARG A 2 -12.54 7.12 -14.87
C ARG A 2 -11.56 6.31 -15.74
N ILE A 3 -10.35 6.07 -15.25
CA ILE A 3 -9.38 5.20 -15.96
C ILE A 3 -9.93 3.77 -16.08
N LEU A 4 -10.53 3.24 -15.01
CA LEU A 4 -11.11 1.89 -15.01
C LEU A 4 -12.31 1.79 -15.96
N GLN A 5 -13.11 2.84 -16.09
CA GLN A 5 -14.17 2.92 -17.12
C GLN A 5 -13.57 2.88 -18.53
N LYS A 6 -12.52 3.67 -18.80
CA LYS A 6 -11.83 3.68 -20.10
C LYS A 6 -11.21 2.32 -20.44
N LEU A 7 -10.78 1.57 -19.45
CA LEU A 7 -10.25 0.20 -19.61
C LEU A 7 -11.35 -0.86 -19.65
N ASN A 8 -12.63 -0.49 -19.50
CA ASN A 8 -13.77 -1.40 -19.38
C ASN A 8 -13.63 -2.42 -18.21
N LEU A 9 -12.97 -2.01 -17.13
CA LEU A 9 -12.73 -2.84 -15.93
C LEU A 9 -13.53 -2.40 -14.72
N LEU A 10 -14.35 -1.34 -14.85
CA LEU A 10 -15.05 -0.75 -13.71
C LEU A 10 -15.91 -1.77 -12.97
N ASP A 11 -16.76 -2.52 -13.68
CA ASP A 11 -17.73 -3.42 -13.06
C ASP A 11 -17.06 -4.62 -12.38
N GLU A 12 -16.03 -5.21 -13.01
CA GLU A 12 -15.25 -6.31 -12.41
C GLU A 12 -14.54 -5.85 -11.13
N ILE A 13 -14.01 -4.63 -11.13
CA ILE A 13 -13.33 -4.04 -9.98
C ILE A 13 -14.31 -3.71 -8.85
N LEU A 14 -15.50 -3.20 -9.16
CA LEU A 14 -16.55 -2.94 -8.16
C LEU A 14 -17.02 -4.24 -7.48
N GLY A 15 -17.06 -5.36 -8.22
CA GLY A 15 -17.42 -6.67 -7.69
C GLY A 15 -16.46 -7.23 -6.63
N VAL A 16 -15.24 -6.71 -6.54
CA VAL A 16 -14.22 -7.15 -5.57
C VAL A 16 -13.87 -6.11 -4.51
N ASN A 17 -14.61 -5.00 -4.45
CA ASN A 17 -14.41 -3.95 -3.47
C ASN A 17 -14.57 -4.48 -2.05
N ASN A 18 -13.63 -4.13 -1.18
CA ASN A 18 -13.65 -4.46 0.23
C ASN A 18 -14.59 -3.51 1.01
N PRO A 19 -14.95 -3.86 2.25
CA PRO A 19 -15.64 -2.94 3.15
C PRO A 19 -14.89 -1.61 3.32
N GLY A 20 -15.61 -0.56 3.73
CA GLY A 20 -15.04 0.77 3.88
C GLY A 20 -15.45 1.70 2.74
N THR A 21 -16.38 2.60 3.03
CA THR A 21 -16.95 3.51 2.02
C THR A 21 -16.22 4.85 1.94
N HIS A 22 -15.41 5.18 2.95
CA HIS A 22 -14.75 6.46 3.08
C HIS A 22 -13.44 6.33 3.87
N PHE A 23 -12.66 7.40 3.84
CA PHE A 23 -11.46 7.54 4.65
C PHE A 23 -11.79 8.34 5.91
N THR A 24 -11.26 7.89 7.05
CA THR A 24 -11.45 8.58 8.32
C THR A 24 -10.10 8.84 9.00
N VAL A 25 -9.92 10.05 9.52
CA VAL A 25 -8.85 10.35 10.46
C VAL A 25 -9.44 10.21 11.86
N PHE A 26 -8.81 9.39 12.69
CA PHE A 26 -9.23 9.16 14.07
C PHE A 26 -8.28 9.82 15.06
N ASN A 27 -8.74 9.95 16.30
CA ASN A 27 -7.90 10.16 17.47
C ASN A 27 -7.34 8.81 17.98
N ASN A 28 -6.63 8.84 19.13
CA ASN A 28 -5.97 7.65 19.67
C ASN A 28 -6.90 6.53 20.15
N ASP A 29 -8.18 6.84 20.42
CA ASP A 29 -9.20 5.86 20.83
C ASP A 29 -10.11 5.41 19.67
N PHE A 30 -9.73 5.76 18.43
CA PHE A 30 -10.47 5.46 17.21
C PHE A 30 -11.85 6.14 17.09
N THR A 31 -12.09 7.18 17.88
CA THR A 31 -13.19 8.13 17.61
C THR A 31 -12.88 8.94 16.35
N PRO A 32 -13.82 9.04 15.39
CA PRO A 32 -13.65 9.86 14.18
C PRO A 32 -13.40 11.34 14.52
N LEU A 33 -12.30 11.90 14.00
CA LEU A 33 -12.03 13.34 14.01
C LEU A 33 -12.49 14.01 12.72
N ILE A 34 -12.17 13.38 11.58
CA ILE A 34 -12.51 13.89 10.24
C ILE A 34 -12.89 12.71 9.35
N GLU A 35 -14.05 12.80 8.70
CA GLU A 35 -14.50 11.82 7.71
C GLU A 35 -14.48 12.43 6.31
N PHE A 36 -13.74 11.81 5.40
CA PHE A 36 -13.64 12.22 4.01
C PHE A 36 -14.63 11.43 3.17
N ARG A 37 -15.86 11.95 3.10
CA ARG A 37 -16.92 11.40 2.26
C ARG A 37 -16.91 12.13 0.92
N SER A 38 -16.70 11.39 -0.17
CA SER A 38 -16.78 11.98 -1.51
C SER A 38 -18.23 12.02 -2.00
N PRO A 39 -18.73 13.15 -2.54
CA PRO A 39 -20.10 13.24 -3.05
C PRO A 39 -20.27 12.35 -4.29
N SER A 40 -21.45 11.78 -4.51
CA SER A 40 -21.74 11.01 -5.72
C SER A 40 -21.44 11.84 -6.99
N VAL A 41 -20.78 11.24 -7.97
CA VAL A 41 -20.56 11.83 -9.30
C VAL A 41 -21.43 11.10 -10.30
N GLU A 42 -22.09 11.84 -11.17
CA GLU A 42 -22.97 11.29 -12.21
C GLU A 42 -22.21 10.26 -13.07
N GLY A 43 -22.85 9.11 -13.29
CA GLY A 43 -22.27 7.98 -14.04
C GLY A 43 -21.22 7.17 -13.29
N LEU A 44 -21.00 7.42 -11.99
CA LEU A 44 -20.12 6.62 -11.13
C LEU A 44 -20.87 6.10 -9.90
N PRO A 45 -20.95 4.77 -9.69
CA PRO A 45 -21.69 4.22 -8.55
C PRO A 45 -21.01 4.49 -7.20
N GLN A 46 -19.67 4.61 -7.19
CA GLN A 46 -18.88 4.97 -6.01
C GLN A 46 -17.63 5.75 -6.45
N LEU A 47 -17.12 6.65 -5.60
CA LEU A 47 -15.90 7.41 -5.89
C LEU A 47 -14.63 6.83 -5.26
N THR A 48 -14.78 6.20 -4.12
CA THR A 48 -13.71 5.56 -3.35
C THR A 48 -13.77 4.05 -3.56
N LEU A 49 -12.61 3.43 -3.71
CA LEU A 49 -12.50 1.97 -3.74
C LEU A 49 -11.48 1.56 -2.68
N CYS A 50 -11.81 0.52 -1.91
CA CYS A 50 -10.86 -0.17 -1.06
C CYS A 50 -10.69 -1.56 -1.67
N ILE A 51 -9.57 -1.83 -2.35
CA ILE A 51 -9.39 -3.13 -3.01
C ILE A 51 -8.04 -3.69 -2.59
N ALA A 52 -8.03 -4.96 -2.22
CA ALA A 52 -6.80 -5.69 -1.99
C ALA A 52 -5.93 -5.64 -3.25
N ARG A 53 -4.67 -5.21 -3.10
CA ARG A 53 -3.72 -5.09 -4.21
C ARG A 53 -3.62 -6.35 -5.06
N SER A 54 -3.66 -7.53 -4.45
CA SER A 54 -3.64 -8.81 -5.17
C SER A 54 -4.82 -8.95 -6.13
N LYS A 55 -6.05 -8.66 -5.68
CA LYS A 55 -7.24 -8.73 -6.54
C LYS A 55 -7.15 -7.74 -7.70
N LEU A 56 -6.71 -6.51 -7.42
CA LEU A 56 -6.51 -5.50 -8.47
C LEU A 56 -5.45 -5.97 -9.49
N HIS A 57 -4.32 -6.49 -9.00
CA HIS A 57 -3.25 -7.02 -9.84
C HIS A 57 -3.73 -8.19 -10.71
N ASP A 58 -4.50 -9.13 -10.14
CA ASP A 58 -5.04 -10.27 -10.87
C ASP A 58 -6.01 -9.83 -11.98
N ILE A 59 -6.90 -8.87 -11.69
CA ILE A 59 -7.81 -8.28 -12.68
C ILE A 59 -7.02 -7.57 -13.79
N LEU A 60 -6.03 -6.75 -13.43
CA LEU A 60 -5.22 -6.02 -14.41
C LEU A 60 -4.44 -6.99 -15.31
N ASN A 61 -3.80 -8.02 -14.74
CA ASN A 61 -3.04 -9.01 -15.49
C ASN A 61 -3.91 -9.85 -16.41
N LYS A 62 -5.07 -10.29 -15.91
CA LYS A 62 -6.06 -11.05 -16.70
C LYS A 62 -6.51 -10.26 -17.95
N ASN A 63 -6.54 -8.94 -17.85
CA ASN A 63 -7.03 -8.05 -18.90
C ASN A 63 -5.90 -7.36 -19.68
N VAL A 64 -4.65 -7.83 -19.58
CA VAL A 64 -3.56 -7.36 -20.45
C VAL A 64 -3.89 -7.74 -21.90
N PRO A 65 -3.91 -6.78 -22.84
CA PRO A 65 -4.15 -7.07 -24.26
C PRO A 65 -3.15 -8.10 -24.80
N SER A 66 -3.60 -8.97 -25.70
CA SER A 66 -2.73 -10.00 -26.31
C SER A 66 -1.55 -9.42 -27.12
N SER A 67 -1.59 -8.13 -27.44
CA SER A 67 -0.50 -7.39 -28.09
C SER A 67 0.61 -6.96 -27.12
N ILE A 68 0.40 -7.08 -25.82
CA ILE A 68 1.36 -6.70 -24.79
C ILE A 68 1.99 -7.96 -24.19
N THR A 69 3.31 -8.02 -24.19
CA THR A 69 4.07 -9.09 -23.56
C THR A 69 4.55 -8.62 -22.18
N VAL A 70 4.25 -9.40 -21.14
CA VAL A 70 4.73 -9.13 -19.78
C VAL A 70 5.85 -10.09 -19.44
N HIS A 71 7.03 -9.54 -19.17
CA HIS A 71 8.20 -10.31 -18.76
C HIS A 71 8.38 -10.25 -17.23
N TRP A 72 7.97 -11.30 -16.54
CA TRP A 72 8.13 -11.42 -15.09
C TRP A 72 9.56 -11.74 -14.69
N ASN A 73 9.92 -11.44 -13.44
CA ASN A 73 11.26 -11.68 -12.87
C ASN A 73 12.40 -10.97 -13.63
N ARG A 74 12.08 -9.88 -14.34
CA ARG A 74 13.04 -9.01 -15.03
C ARG A 74 13.22 -7.71 -14.26
N GLY A 75 13.94 -7.75 -13.14
CA GLY A 75 14.28 -6.53 -12.41
C GLY A 75 15.26 -5.68 -13.22
N ILE A 76 15.05 -4.36 -13.24
CA ILE A 76 15.98 -3.40 -13.85
C ILE A 76 17.00 -2.98 -12.79
N THR A 77 18.29 -3.07 -13.12
CA THR A 77 19.41 -2.69 -12.23
C THR A 77 20.01 -1.34 -12.60
N SER A 78 20.02 -0.99 -13.89
CA SER A 78 20.42 0.34 -14.35
C SER A 78 19.66 0.75 -15.62
N ALA A 79 19.63 2.05 -15.86
CA ALA A 79 19.13 2.64 -17.10
C ALA A 79 20.03 3.82 -17.48
N GLU A 80 20.53 3.83 -18.70
CA GLU A 80 21.46 4.83 -19.22
C GLU A 80 20.96 5.37 -20.56
N GLU A 81 20.92 6.69 -20.71
CA GLU A 81 20.61 7.33 -21.98
C GLU A 81 21.83 7.26 -22.91
N LEU A 82 21.62 6.80 -24.13
CA LEU A 82 22.65 6.65 -25.16
C LEU A 82 22.73 7.90 -26.04
N GLU A 83 23.84 8.05 -26.77
CA GLU A 83 24.04 9.16 -27.70
C GLU A 83 23.00 9.24 -28.83
N ASP A 84 22.35 8.10 -29.14
CA ASP A 84 21.27 8.02 -30.13
C ASP A 84 19.88 8.41 -29.57
N GLY A 85 19.81 8.83 -28.30
CA GLY A 85 18.58 9.22 -27.60
C GLY A 85 17.73 8.05 -27.11
N LYS A 86 18.20 6.80 -27.27
CA LYS A 86 17.54 5.62 -26.68
C LYS A 86 18.01 5.42 -25.24
N VAL A 87 17.27 4.62 -24.48
CA VAL A 87 17.65 4.18 -23.14
C VAL A 87 18.12 2.72 -23.20
N LEU A 88 19.33 2.46 -22.71
CA LEU A 88 19.83 1.12 -22.45
C LEU A 88 19.48 0.72 -21.02
N VAL A 89 18.71 -0.35 -20.88
CA VAL A 89 18.28 -0.91 -19.61
C VAL A 89 19.09 -2.17 -19.34
N THR A 90 19.74 -2.25 -18.17
CA THR A 90 20.38 -3.49 -17.71
C THR A 90 19.45 -4.22 -16.75
N LEU A 91 19.27 -5.51 -16.99
CA LEU A 91 18.43 -6.38 -16.19
C LEU A 91 19.25 -7.12 -15.13
N MET A 92 18.57 -7.66 -14.12
CA MET A 92 19.21 -8.40 -13.01
C MET A 92 19.99 -9.64 -13.46
N ASP A 93 19.65 -10.23 -14.61
CA ASP A 93 20.38 -11.36 -15.19
C ASP A 93 21.55 -10.91 -16.10
N GLY A 94 21.85 -9.62 -16.16
CA GLY A 94 22.90 -9.03 -16.98
C GLY A 94 22.50 -8.80 -18.44
N HIS A 95 21.30 -9.21 -18.86
CA HIS A 95 20.80 -8.90 -20.20
C HIS A 95 20.57 -7.40 -20.35
N GLN A 96 20.76 -6.88 -21.57
CA GLN A 96 20.56 -5.48 -21.88
C GLN A 96 19.50 -5.30 -22.95
N GLU A 97 18.60 -4.34 -22.74
CA GLU A 97 17.55 -4.00 -23.68
C GLU A 97 17.60 -2.52 -24.02
N LYS A 98 17.35 -2.18 -25.28
CA LYS A 98 17.24 -0.79 -25.72
C LYS A 98 15.77 -0.44 -25.92
N CYS A 99 15.34 0.70 -25.40
CA CYS A 99 14.01 1.22 -25.64
C CYS A 99 14.04 2.71 -26.00
N ASP A 100 13.03 3.16 -26.75
CA ASP A 100 12.87 4.58 -27.09
C ASP A 100 12.26 5.38 -25.94
N LEU A 101 11.55 4.71 -25.02
CA LEU A 101 10.95 5.31 -23.84
C LEU A 101 11.01 4.34 -22.66
N LEU A 102 11.63 4.77 -21.58
CA LEU A 102 11.55 4.09 -20.29
C LEU A 102 10.61 4.87 -19.36
N ILE A 103 9.48 4.26 -19.00
CA ILE A 103 8.62 4.79 -17.95
C ILE A 103 9.06 4.15 -16.63
N HIS A 104 9.90 4.86 -15.89
CA HIS A 104 10.28 4.47 -14.53
C HIS A 104 9.80 5.54 -13.54
N GLU A 105 9.28 5.10 -12.40
CA GLU A 105 9.05 5.98 -11.27
C GLU A 105 9.66 5.31 -10.06
N LEU A 106 10.32 6.11 -9.20
CA LEU A 106 10.56 5.94 -7.76
C LEU A 106 12.04 6.25 -7.38
N ARG A 107 12.22 7.23 -6.49
CA ARG A 107 13.46 7.47 -5.70
C ARG A 107 13.09 7.62 -4.21
N PHE A 108 14.04 7.38 -3.30
CA PHE A 108 13.85 7.35 -1.83
C PHE A 108 13.33 8.68 -1.23
N ALA A 109 12.45 8.61 -0.21
CA ALA A 109 11.67 9.75 0.29
C ALA A 109 11.61 9.96 1.83
N GLY A 110 12.35 9.19 2.63
CA GLY A 110 12.46 9.42 4.08
C GLY A 110 11.73 8.38 4.97
N PRO A 111 10.39 8.37 5.05
CA PRO A 111 9.66 7.56 6.03
C PRO A 111 9.92 6.06 5.96
N ILE A 112 10.01 5.43 7.12
CA ILE A 112 9.97 3.97 7.27
C ILE A 112 8.55 3.58 7.64
N SER A 113 8.08 2.45 7.12
CA SER A 113 6.78 1.88 7.47
C SER A 113 6.92 0.40 7.78
N ILE A 114 6.42 -0.01 8.93
CA ILE A 114 6.21 -1.43 9.25
C ILE A 114 4.78 -1.75 8.85
N VAL A 115 4.58 -2.80 8.06
CA VAL A 115 3.27 -3.16 7.53
C VAL A 115 3.01 -4.64 7.74
N ALA A 116 1.76 -5.00 7.99
CA ALA A 116 1.34 -6.39 8.06
C ALA A 116 -0.16 -6.56 7.78
N ARG A 117 -0.58 -7.82 7.68
CA ARG A 117 -1.99 -8.23 7.64
C ARG A 117 -2.31 -9.13 8.81
N THR A 118 -3.57 -9.15 9.22
CA THR A 118 -4.08 -10.12 10.17
C THR A 118 -4.41 -11.45 9.50
N ARG A 119 -4.46 -12.51 10.29
CA ARG A 119 -5.27 -13.70 10.00
C ARG A 119 -6.76 -13.28 9.93
N PRO A 120 -7.64 -14.14 9.38
CA PRO A 120 -9.08 -13.91 9.47
C PRO A 120 -9.50 -13.67 10.92
N LEU A 121 -10.05 -12.49 11.18
CA LEU A 121 -10.68 -12.10 12.42
C LEU A 121 -12.05 -12.77 12.48
N ASN A 122 -12.45 -13.26 13.66
CA ASN A 122 -13.79 -13.82 13.86
C ASN A 122 -14.90 -12.82 13.50
N LYS A 123 -14.64 -11.53 13.78
CA LYS A 123 -15.46 -10.40 13.35
C LYS A 123 -14.60 -9.12 13.38
N PRO A 124 -14.47 -8.38 12.26
CA PRO A 124 -13.90 -7.04 12.31
C PRO A 124 -14.74 -6.16 13.24
N SER A 125 -14.10 -5.52 14.21
CA SER A 125 -14.74 -4.51 15.05
C SER A 125 -14.68 -3.15 14.38
N PRO A 126 -15.54 -2.20 14.76
CA PRO A 126 -15.33 -0.81 14.41
C PRO A 126 -13.90 -0.35 14.76
N PRO A 127 -13.28 0.50 13.93
CA PRO A 127 -13.83 1.06 12.69
C PRO A 127 -13.61 0.20 11.42
N LEU A 128 -12.96 -0.96 11.52
CA LEU A 128 -12.53 -1.80 10.38
C LEU A 128 -13.68 -2.41 9.57
N ASP A 129 -14.88 -2.46 10.15
CA ASP A 129 -16.09 -2.98 9.50
C ASP A 129 -16.76 -1.97 8.56
N THR A 130 -16.48 -0.68 8.72
CA THR A 130 -17.26 0.42 8.12
C THR A 130 -16.41 1.45 7.38
N THR A 131 -15.14 1.60 7.75
CA THR A 131 -14.23 2.60 7.17
C THR A 131 -12.79 2.07 7.17
N TRP A 132 -11.94 2.75 6.41
CA TRP A 132 -10.48 2.67 6.55
C TRP A 132 -9.98 4.05 6.94
N GLY A 133 -8.75 4.13 7.43
CA GLY A 133 -8.35 5.38 8.05
C GLY A 133 -6.96 5.37 8.64
N GLY A 134 -6.61 6.53 9.19
CA GLY A 134 -5.36 6.70 9.89
C GLY A 134 -5.51 7.44 11.21
N VAL A 135 -4.54 7.20 12.08
CA VAL A 135 -4.39 7.91 13.34
C VAL A 135 -3.07 8.65 13.29
N LEU A 136 -3.11 9.96 13.53
CA LEU A 136 -1.92 10.77 13.74
C LEU A 136 -1.64 10.78 15.24
N ALA A 137 -0.61 10.07 15.68
CA ALA A 137 -0.20 10.17 17.08
C ALA A 137 0.52 11.50 17.34
N ASP A 138 0.40 11.93 18.59
CA ASP A 138 1.13 13.04 19.19
C ASP A 138 2.66 12.88 19.13
N ASN A 139 3.15 11.65 19.04
CA ASN A 139 4.57 11.31 18.89
C ASN A 139 5.10 11.38 17.45
N GLY A 140 4.29 11.85 16.49
CA GLY A 140 4.68 11.97 15.08
C GLY A 140 4.65 10.66 14.30
N HIS A 141 4.15 9.57 14.88
CA HIS A 141 3.85 8.33 14.16
C HIS A 141 2.49 8.43 13.46
N PHE A 142 2.41 7.83 12.28
CA PHE A 142 1.15 7.66 11.57
C PHE A 142 0.79 6.18 11.54
N LEU A 143 -0.37 5.85 12.11
CA LEU A 143 -0.97 4.54 11.97
C LEU A 143 -1.97 4.61 10.81
N PHE A 144 -2.01 3.56 10.00
CA PHE A 144 -3.06 3.35 9.01
C PHE A 144 -3.65 1.96 9.18
N ILE A 145 -4.96 1.86 9.06
CA ILE A 145 -5.71 0.61 9.11
C ILE A 145 -6.72 0.55 7.97
N ALA A 146 -6.87 -0.62 7.37
CA ALA A 146 -7.87 -0.86 6.32
C ALA A 146 -8.30 -2.32 6.29
N PRO A 147 -9.55 -2.65 5.98
CA PRO A 147 -9.95 -4.02 5.71
C PRO A 147 -9.30 -4.52 4.41
N THR A 148 -8.74 -5.73 4.46
CA THR A 148 -8.20 -6.40 3.27
C THR A 148 -9.21 -7.31 2.60
N ASP A 149 -10.22 -7.75 3.35
CA ASP A 149 -11.44 -8.40 2.90
C ASP A 149 -12.51 -8.28 4.01
N GLN A 150 -13.51 -9.15 4.04
CA GLN A 150 -14.58 -9.14 5.05
C GLN A 150 -14.14 -9.66 6.43
N THR A 151 -12.98 -10.28 6.53
CA THR A 151 -12.49 -10.99 7.72
C THR A 151 -11.10 -10.53 8.15
N SER A 152 -10.28 -9.97 7.28
CA SER A 152 -8.90 -9.59 7.58
C SER A 152 -8.66 -8.09 7.46
N ALA A 153 -7.64 -7.60 8.16
CA ALA A 153 -7.24 -6.21 8.13
C ALA A 153 -5.75 -6.05 7.78
N PHE A 154 -5.44 -4.95 7.13
CA PHE A 154 -4.10 -4.40 6.97
C PHE A 154 -3.87 -3.33 8.02
N TRP A 155 -2.66 -3.30 8.57
CA TRP A 155 -2.19 -2.20 9.39
C TRP A 155 -0.78 -1.79 8.96
N SER A 156 -0.48 -0.51 9.14
CA SER A 156 0.87 0.00 9.01
C SER A 156 1.16 1.10 10.01
N VAL A 157 2.35 1.08 10.59
CA VAL A 157 2.90 2.21 11.33
C VAL A 157 4.04 2.82 10.56
N SER A 158 3.90 4.11 10.25
CA SER A 158 4.90 4.93 9.60
C SER A 158 5.53 5.89 10.61
N TYR A 159 6.84 6.04 10.54
CA TYR A 159 7.59 6.95 11.40
C TYR A 159 8.78 7.53 10.65
N LEU A 160 9.22 8.71 11.08
CA LEU A 160 10.42 9.34 10.55
C LEU A 160 11.67 8.67 11.15
N SER A 161 12.68 8.47 10.31
CA SER A 161 13.98 7.95 10.70
C SER A 161 15.05 8.78 10.02
N GLU A 162 16.07 9.19 10.77
CA GLU A 162 17.23 9.92 10.25
C GLU A 162 18.13 9.04 9.39
N THR A 163 18.12 7.73 9.66
CA THR A 163 18.89 6.74 8.91
C THR A 163 17.98 5.85 8.07
N PRO A 164 18.38 5.56 6.82
CA PRO A 164 17.71 4.53 6.03
C PRO A 164 17.75 3.18 6.74
N CYS A 165 16.65 2.44 6.67
CA CYS A 165 16.61 1.03 7.05
C CYS A 165 16.59 0.20 5.77
N GLU A 166 17.32 -0.91 5.77
CA GLU A 166 17.20 -1.89 4.69
C GLU A 166 15.74 -2.39 4.62
N PRO A 167 15.05 -2.20 3.47
CA PRO A 167 13.73 -2.77 3.28
C PRO A 167 13.76 -4.28 3.51
N LYS A 168 12.73 -4.79 4.19
CA LYS A 168 12.56 -6.23 4.40
C LYS A 168 11.26 -6.65 3.75
N HIS A 169 11.38 -7.56 2.79
CA HIS A 169 10.24 -8.06 2.05
C HIS A 169 9.55 -9.18 2.82
N VAL A 170 8.28 -9.38 2.47
CA VAL A 170 7.45 -10.47 2.98
C VAL A 170 8.19 -11.80 2.76
N GLY A 171 8.31 -12.61 3.81
CA GLY A 171 8.94 -13.93 3.75
C GLY A 171 10.47 -13.94 3.73
N THR A 172 11.15 -12.79 3.80
CA THR A 172 12.64 -12.75 3.79
C THR A 172 13.27 -12.59 5.17
N MET A 173 12.47 -12.59 6.24
CA MET A 173 12.92 -12.39 7.62
C MET A 173 12.84 -13.70 8.41
N SER A 174 13.78 -13.90 9.34
CA SER A 174 13.68 -14.96 10.34
C SER A 174 12.60 -14.64 11.38
N GLU A 175 12.10 -15.66 12.07
CA GLU A 175 11.10 -15.49 13.12
C GLU A 175 11.55 -14.51 14.21
N ALA A 176 12.78 -14.67 14.71
CA ALA A 176 13.35 -13.75 15.69
C ALA A 176 13.42 -12.30 15.18
N LYS A 177 13.62 -12.09 13.88
CA LYS A 177 13.64 -10.74 13.30
C LYS A 177 12.22 -10.17 13.18
N ILE A 178 11.25 -11.01 12.84
CA ILE A 178 9.83 -10.67 12.84
C ILE A 178 9.39 -10.21 14.23
N GLU A 179 9.72 -10.97 15.27
CA GLU A 179 9.40 -10.61 16.66
C GLU A 179 10.00 -9.26 17.06
N GLN A 180 11.25 -8.98 16.70
CA GLN A 180 11.88 -7.68 16.94
C GLN A 180 11.14 -6.52 16.24
N VAL A 181 10.73 -6.73 14.99
CA VAL A 181 9.98 -5.73 14.21
C VAL A 181 8.61 -5.49 14.84
N LEU A 182 7.90 -6.55 15.24
CA LEU A 182 6.61 -6.47 15.92
C LEU A 182 6.71 -5.74 17.25
N LEU A 183 7.68 -6.09 18.10
CA LEU A 183 7.90 -5.40 19.37
C LEU A 183 8.16 -3.90 19.16
N GLY A 184 8.95 -3.55 18.13
CA GLY A 184 9.20 -2.16 17.75
C GLY A 184 7.94 -1.43 17.27
N ALA A 185 7.07 -2.11 16.52
CA ALA A 185 5.79 -1.55 16.09
C ALA A 185 4.81 -1.40 17.27
N GLU A 186 4.72 -2.40 18.14
CA GLU A 186 3.85 -2.40 19.33
C GLU A 186 4.21 -1.25 20.28
N GLN A 187 5.51 -1.02 20.54
CA GLN A 187 5.95 0.11 21.36
C GLN A 187 5.51 1.46 20.79
N ARG A 188 5.54 1.62 19.46
CA ARG A 188 5.12 2.85 18.78
C ARG A 188 3.61 3.05 18.80
N LEU A 189 2.88 1.95 18.79
CA LEU A 189 1.42 1.92 18.75
C LEU A 189 0.77 1.75 20.13
N ARG A 190 1.57 1.62 21.20
CA ARG A 190 1.12 1.48 22.58
C ARG A 190 0.12 2.54 23.06
N PRO A 191 0.18 3.82 22.61
CA PRO A 191 -0.80 4.83 23.02
C PRO A 191 -2.21 4.59 22.47
N PHE A 192 -2.39 3.71 21.48
CA PHE A 192 -3.66 3.51 20.79
C PHE A 192 -4.52 2.44 21.48
N GLY A 193 -5.83 2.69 21.55
CA GLY A 193 -6.81 1.73 22.03
C GLY A 193 -7.13 0.62 21.02
N GLU A 194 -8.23 -0.12 21.25
CA GLU A 194 -8.77 -1.02 20.22
C GLU A 194 -9.07 -0.26 18.92
N PRO A 195 -8.79 -0.84 17.74
CA PRO A 195 -8.54 -2.27 17.50
C PRO A 195 -7.07 -2.72 17.59
N ILE A 196 -6.13 -1.89 18.05
CA ILE A 196 -4.69 -2.18 17.90
C ILE A 196 -4.22 -3.44 18.62
N PRO A 197 -4.55 -3.66 19.91
CA PRO A 197 -4.16 -4.90 20.58
C PRO A 197 -4.69 -6.15 19.85
N THR A 198 -5.92 -6.11 19.36
CA THR A 198 -6.51 -7.18 18.55
C THR A 198 -5.75 -7.42 17.25
N LEU A 199 -5.42 -6.35 16.52
CA LEU A 199 -4.67 -6.44 15.26
C LEU A 199 -3.27 -7.05 15.46
N PHE A 200 -2.57 -6.69 16.53
CA PHE A 200 -1.25 -7.27 16.85
C PHE A 200 -1.36 -8.76 17.16
N LYS A 201 -2.29 -9.13 18.04
CA LYS A 201 -2.54 -10.52 18.42
C LYS A 201 -2.83 -11.39 17.19
N GLU A 202 -3.63 -10.89 16.27
CA GLU A 202 -4.04 -11.63 15.07
C GLU A 202 -3.10 -11.43 13.87
N THR A 203 -1.97 -10.74 14.04
CA THR A 203 -1.04 -10.49 12.93
C THR A 203 -0.48 -11.78 12.35
N LEU A 204 -0.56 -11.91 11.03
CA LEU A 204 0.05 -13.00 10.28
C LEU A 204 1.54 -12.69 10.07
N HIS A 205 2.41 -13.41 10.78
CA HIS A 205 3.85 -13.15 10.80
C HIS A 205 4.50 -13.18 9.40
N SER A 206 4.09 -14.15 8.58
CA SER A 206 4.57 -14.28 7.21
C SER A 206 4.17 -13.12 6.29
N SER A 207 3.32 -12.18 6.74
CA SER A 207 2.90 -11.00 5.97
C SER A 207 3.68 -9.73 6.30
N ILE A 208 4.54 -9.76 7.33
CA ILE A 208 5.23 -8.58 7.84
C ILE A 208 6.28 -8.13 6.83
N ALA A 209 6.35 -6.82 6.63
CA ALA A 209 7.39 -6.18 5.84
C ALA A 209 7.80 -4.85 6.46
N VAL A 210 9.05 -4.47 6.22
CA VAL A 210 9.57 -3.13 6.51
C VAL A 210 9.78 -2.44 5.18
N LYS A 211 9.00 -1.39 4.95
CA LYS A 211 9.03 -0.57 3.75
C LYS A 211 9.67 0.76 4.06
N GLN A 212 10.16 1.38 3.00
CA GLN A 212 10.67 2.72 3.02
C GLN A 212 10.00 3.51 1.90
N ARG A 213 9.52 4.73 2.18
CA ARG A 213 8.76 5.53 1.20
C ARG A 213 9.68 5.96 0.06
N GLN A 214 9.09 6.04 -1.13
CA GLN A 214 9.68 6.58 -2.36
C GLN A 214 8.76 7.70 -2.88
N ARG A 215 9.30 8.81 -3.43
CA ARG A 215 8.57 10.02 -3.86
C ARG A 215 8.78 10.27 -5.36
N HIS A 216 7.84 10.98 -5.98
CA HIS A 216 7.92 11.49 -7.35
C HIS A 216 8.71 12.81 -7.42
N GLY A 217 9.36 13.04 -8.57
CA GLY A 217 10.02 14.29 -8.91
C GLY A 217 9.07 15.49 -8.92
N ALA A 218 9.66 16.68 -8.78
CA ALA A 218 9.03 17.93 -8.33
C ALA A 218 7.74 18.34 -9.06
N HIS A 219 6.85 18.97 -8.28
CA HIS A 219 5.51 19.52 -8.60
C HIS A 219 4.30 18.62 -8.40
N GLN A 220 4.03 18.26 -7.13
CA GLN A 220 2.69 18.43 -6.54
C GLN A 220 2.73 18.09 -5.04
N GLU A 221 2.36 19.06 -4.21
CA GLU A 221 2.02 18.82 -2.81
C GLU A 221 0.63 18.21 -2.75
N SER A 222 0.55 16.90 -2.51
CA SER A 222 -0.70 16.25 -2.11
C SER A 222 -0.37 15.26 -0.99
N TRP A 223 -0.92 15.52 0.19
CA TRP A 223 -0.61 14.82 1.44
C TRP A 223 -1.37 13.50 1.64
N PHE A 224 -2.09 12.98 0.64
CA PHE A 224 -3.00 11.84 0.85
C PHE A 224 -3.04 10.76 -0.25
N SER A 225 -2.28 10.87 -1.34
CA SER A 225 -2.39 9.91 -2.47
C SER A 225 -1.59 8.60 -2.33
N ASP A 226 -0.66 8.48 -1.38
CA ASP A 226 0.43 7.50 -1.50
C ASP A 226 0.33 6.26 -0.61
N PHE A 227 -0.79 6.05 0.09
CA PHE A 227 -1.01 4.83 0.89
C PHE A 227 -1.56 3.64 0.09
N TYR A 228 -1.75 3.79 -1.23
CA TYR A 228 -2.36 2.78 -2.11
C TYR A 228 -1.51 2.44 -3.34
N ARG A 229 -0.24 2.06 -3.13
CA ARG A 229 0.50 1.24 -4.12
C ARG A 229 0.78 -0.12 -3.53
#